data_AF-A0A2N1UBE6-F1
#
_entry.id   AF-A0A2N1UBE6-F1
#
_cell.length_a   1.000
_cell.length_b   1.000
_cell.length_c   1.000
_cell.angle_alpha   90.00
_cell.angle_beta   90.00
_cell.angle_gamma   90.00
#
_symmetry.space_group_name_H-M   'P 1'
#
loop_
_entity.id
_entity.type
_entity.pdbx_description
1 polymer ?
#
loop_
_entity_poly.entity_id
_entity_poly.type
_entity_poly.pdbx_seq_one_letter_code
_entity_poly.pdbx_strand_id
1 'polypeptide(L)'
;MRFLHPDQIAYWYKKSLQKSGYKELYAFARDFWKDLVRRGSYAIPPGFVARLMERFLSVPVGEREPARLEFPSEDEYLEKIRSAEGADRLEGIFLLTGADRDPVVAQGIFQQIIERLPPFQHDELVFSDSDLEKSFALVQAIPGGIDVDTALEKIYARAIDDFASTDFRFYADDIFEIGHPALFERPADRLFYRRMMRTMKGISLWTRSVFTLKEESSWVVTKFGEPLVLPLGGYDELSNKGTLSSLVPSELAYIDESMAFDLFDYKLIENQLTYFKRDSGAVFRIRRDVLIKINLSEFFEHERHLGMLFAWCFNFAEKLIETFVKDMVQVIIAIDGYKPSSLDDACGFFGHFLREKRLDTRIRLVTGLGDEQLGKEMRSNSQNWVFSRQKPGYGVHVSVDFPQTDDFAALNQDEQEKILGSLINSSIERMVKNADSQA
;
A
#
# COMPACT_ATOMS: atom_id res chain seq x y z
N MET A 1 -12.40 41.31 -2.45
CA MET A 1 -13.16 40.09 -2.12
C MET A 1 -14.36 40.48 -1.28
N ARG A 2 -15.56 40.12 -1.74
CA ARG A 2 -16.81 40.35 -1.00
C ARG A 2 -17.18 39.03 -0.33
N PHE A 3 -17.37 39.04 0.98
CA PHE A 3 -17.85 37.85 1.69
C PHE A 3 -19.34 37.69 1.45
N LEU A 4 -19.77 36.47 1.19
CA LEU A 4 -21.18 36.14 1.06
C LEU A 4 -21.85 36.10 2.43
N HIS A 5 -23.05 36.65 2.50
CA HIS A 5 -23.91 36.55 3.67
C HIS A 5 -24.57 35.16 3.76
N PRO A 6 -25.00 34.71 4.95
CA PRO A 6 -25.59 33.40 5.16
C PRO A 6 -26.76 33.04 4.22
N ASP A 7 -27.60 34.01 3.86
CA ASP A 7 -28.71 33.85 2.91
C ASP A 7 -28.23 33.61 1.47
N GLN A 8 -27.17 34.29 1.05
CA GLN A 8 -26.53 34.11 -0.24
C GLN A 8 -25.83 32.73 -0.34
N ILE A 9 -25.19 32.28 0.74
CA ILE A 9 -24.58 30.94 0.82
C ILE A 9 -25.66 29.85 0.72
N ALA A 10 -26.77 30.01 1.43
CA ALA A 10 -27.90 29.07 1.35
C ALA A 10 -28.49 29.03 -0.07
N TYR A 11 -28.55 30.19 -0.76
CA TYR A 11 -29.00 30.28 -2.15
C TYR A 11 -28.03 29.58 -3.11
N TRP A 12 -26.73 29.85 -3.00
CA TRP A 12 -25.67 29.17 -3.75
C TRP A 12 -25.74 27.65 -3.59
N TYR A 13 -25.81 27.17 -2.35
CA TYR A 13 -25.88 25.76 -2.03
C TYR A 13 -27.10 25.09 -2.69
N LYS A 14 -28.31 25.62 -2.45
CA LYS A 14 -29.55 25.04 -3.00
C LYS A 14 -29.57 25.07 -4.53
N LYS A 15 -29.19 26.19 -5.15
CA LYS A 15 -29.21 26.32 -6.61
C LYS A 15 -28.17 25.43 -7.29
N SER A 16 -26.96 25.33 -6.74
CA SER A 16 -25.95 24.40 -7.25
C SER A 16 -26.42 22.94 -7.17
N LEU A 17 -27.07 22.53 -6.08
CA LEU A 17 -27.65 21.18 -5.97
C LEU A 17 -28.74 20.92 -7.02
N GLN A 18 -29.66 21.87 -7.20
CA GLN A 18 -30.73 21.74 -8.19
C GLN A 18 -30.18 21.55 -9.60
N LYS A 19 -29.12 22.28 -9.97
CA LYS A 19 -28.44 22.13 -11.26
C LYS A 19 -27.77 20.77 -11.43
N SER A 20 -27.30 20.15 -10.36
CA SER A 20 -26.76 18.80 -10.41
C SER A 20 -27.83 17.71 -10.23
N GLY A 21 -29.12 18.08 -10.15
CA GLY A 21 -30.27 17.17 -10.04
C GLY A 21 -30.55 16.67 -8.62
N TYR A 22 -30.16 17.42 -7.59
CA TYR A 22 -30.37 17.09 -6.19
C TYR A 22 -31.28 18.10 -5.51
N LYS A 23 -32.23 17.60 -4.71
CA LYS A 23 -33.07 18.40 -3.82
C LYS A 23 -32.36 18.68 -2.50
N GLU A 24 -31.75 17.65 -1.92
CA GLU A 24 -30.99 17.75 -0.67
C GLU A 24 -29.92 16.65 -0.62
N LEU A 25 -28.79 16.93 0.03
CA LEU A 25 -27.75 15.93 0.30
C LEU A 25 -27.95 15.29 1.68
N TYR A 26 -27.63 14.00 1.77
CA TYR A 26 -27.55 13.34 3.08
C TYR A 26 -26.39 13.90 3.90
N ALA A 27 -26.47 13.69 5.22
CA ALA A 27 -25.56 14.29 6.20
C ALA A 27 -24.08 14.07 5.83
N PHE A 28 -23.70 12.84 5.48
CA PHE A 28 -22.29 12.51 5.18
C PHE A 28 -21.70 13.34 4.02
N ALA A 29 -22.45 13.55 2.95
CA ALA A 29 -22.00 14.27 1.76
C ALA A 29 -22.05 15.79 1.97
N ARG A 30 -23.08 16.25 2.69
CA ARG A 30 -23.20 17.65 3.12
C ARG A 30 -22.05 18.04 4.05
N ASP A 31 -21.75 17.21 5.03
CA ASP A 31 -20.70 17.48 6.02
C ASP A 31 -19.32 17.40 5.39
N PHE A 32 -19.11 16.50 4.42
CA PHE A 32 -17.90 16.47 3.60
C PHE A 32 -17.70 17.77 2.80
N TRP A 33 -18.75 18.25 2.11
CA TRP A 33 -18.67 19.52 1.38
C TRP A 33 -18.37 20.70 2.32
N LYS A 34 -19.00 20.74 3.50
CA LYS A 34 -18.68 21.74 4.54
C LYS A 34 -17.21 21.69 4.94
N ASP A 35 -16.65 20.50 5.12
CA ASP A 35 -15.22 20.35 5.48
C ASP A 35 -14.29 20.89 4.38
N LEU A 36 -14.58 20.61 3.11
CA LEU A 36 -13.82 21.17 1.97
C LEU A 36 -13.84 22.69 1.98
N VAL A 37 -15.01 23.29 2.21
CA VAL A 37 -15.16 24.73 2.31
C VAL A 37 -14.32 25.29 3.46
N ARG A 38 -14.36 24.68 4.65
CA ARG A 38 -13.57 25.12 5.82
C ARG A 38 -12.07 25.09 5.57
N ARG A 39 -11.61 24.18 4.71
CA ARG A 39 -10.21 24.06 4.27
C ARG A 39 -9.83 25.07 3.18
N GLY A 40 -10.75 25.93 2.74
CA GLY A 40 -10.50 27.00 1.78
C GLY A 40 -11.06 26.77 0.37
N SER A 41 -11.73 25.64 0.12
CA SER A 41 -12.26 25.28 -1.19
C SER A 41 -13.68 25.84 -1.43
N TYR A 42 -13.86 27.14 -1.21
CA TYR A 42 -15.17 27.83 -1.21
C TYR A 42 -15.94 27.75 -2.54
N ALA A 43 -15.23 27.67 -3.66
CA ALA A 43 -15.82 27.66 -5.00
C ALA A 43 -16.21 26.26 -5.49
N ILE A 44 -15.97 25.19 -4.71
CA ILE A 44 -16.40 23.84 -5.09
C ILE A 44 -17.92 23.75 -5.06
N PRO A 45 -18.59 23.45 -6.20
CA PRO A 45 -20.03 23.28 -6.22
C PRO A 45 -20.46 22.04 -5.40
N PRO A 46 -21.41 22.15 -4.45
CA PRO A 46 -21.88 20.99 -3.68
C PRO A 46 -22.52 19.91 -4.56
N GLY A 47 -23.16 20.31 -5.68
CA GLY A 47 -23.73 19.38 -6.64
C GLY A 47 -22.67 18.54 -7.37
N PHE A 48 -21.52 19.14 -7.71
CA PHE A 48 -20.37 18.42 -8.27
C PHE A 48 -19.87 17.34 -7.31
N VAL A 49 -19.69 17.70 -6.03
CA VAL A 49 -19.26 16.75 -4.99
C VAL A 49 -20.21 15.57 -4.92
N ALA A 50 -21.53 15.83 -4.90
CA ALA A 50 -22.52 14.78 -4.83
C ALA A 50 -22.46 13.82 -6.02
N ARG A 51 -22.31 14.36 -7.24
CA ARG A 51 -22.20 13.55 -8.46
C ARG A 51 -20.89 12.79 -8.57
N LEU A 52 -19.79 13.38 -8.12
CA LEU A 52 -18.53 12.69 -8.02
C LEU A 52 -18.65 11.51 -7.04
N MET A 53 -19.28 11.73 -5.89
CA MET A 53 -19.47 10.68 -4.87
C MET A 53 -20.37 9.55 -5.35
N GLU A 54 -21.53 9.88 -5.93
CA GLU A 54 -22.51 8.90 -6.40
C GLU A 54 -21.96 7.99 -7.49
N ARG A 55 -20.94 8.47 -8.22
CA ARG A 55 -20.31 7.69 -9.26
C ARG A 55 -19.45 6.55 -8.74
N PHE A 56 -18.83 6.72 -7.58
CA PHE A 56 -17.95 5.71 -7.00
C PHE A 56 -18.61 4.94 -5.86
N LEU A 57 -19.58 5.55 -5.17
CA LEU A 57 -20.29 4.92 -4.06
C LEU A 57 -21.53 4.17 -4.55
N SER A 58 -21.76 2.98 -3.99
CA SER A 58 -23.02 2.24 -4.20
C SER A 58 -24.20 2.79 -3.38
N VAL A 59 -23.92 3.70 -2.44
CA VAL A 59 -24.92 4.29 -1.53
C VAL A 59 -25.42 5.63 -2.09
N PRO A 60 -26.74 5.91 -2.03
CA PRO A 60 -27.28 7.20 -2.45
C PRO A 60 -26.69 8.36 -1.63
N VAL A 61 -26.33 9.45 -2.32
CA VAL A 61 -25.66 10.62 -1.75
C VAL A 61 -26.65 11.72 -1.32
N GLY A 62 -27.87 11.68 -1.85
CA GLY A 62 -28.94 12.64 -1.55
C GLY A 62 -30.27 12.30 -2.20
N GLU A 63 -31.29 13.10 -1.93
CA GLU A 63 -32.60 13.02 -2.57
C GLU A 63 -32.54 13.68 -3.96
N ARG A 64 -32.90 12.92 -5.00
CA ARG A 64 -32.89 13.40 -6.40
C ARG A 64 -34.10 14.29 -6.69
N GLU A 65 -33.90 15.31 -7.53
CA GLU A 65 -35.05 15.99 -8.15
C GLU A 65 -35.60 15.15 -9.31
N PRO A 66 -36.93 15.06 -9.47
CA PRO A 66 -37.56 14.24 -10.51
C PRO A 66 -37.33 14.76 -11.94
N ALA A 67 -37.00 16.05 -12.10
CA ALA A 67 -36.65 16.66 -13.38
C ALA A 67 -35.24 17.27 -13.27
N ARG A 68 -34.26 16.61 -13.89
CA ARG A 68 -32.89 17.12 -13.93
C ARG A 68 -32.82 18.36 -14.81
N LEU A 69 -32.36 19.47 -14.23
CA LEU A 69 -31.86 20.60 -15.01
C LEU A 69 -30.47 20.20 -15.52
N GLU A 70 -30.33 19.85 -16.78
CA GLU A 70 -29.02 19.50 -17.34
C GLU A 70 -28.07 20.69 -17.26
N PHE A 71 -26.84 20.44 -16.80
CA PHE A 71 -25.77 21.44 -16.74
C PHE A 71 -24.54 20.91 -17.50
N PRO A 72 -24.44 21.18 -18.82
CA PRO A 72 -23.48 20.51 -19.70
C PRO A 72 -22.02 20.63 -19.26
N SER A 73 -21.61 21.78 -18.71
CA SER A 73 -20.22 22.00 -18.27
C SER A 73 -19.81 21.11 -17.10
N GLU A 74 -20.74 20.75 -16.21
CA GLU A 74 -20.46 19.78 -15.14
C GLU A 74 -20.25 18.37 -15.72
N ASP A 75 -21.11 17.97 -16.65
CA ASP A 75 -21.00 16.66 -17.34
C ASP A 75 -19.69 16.56 -18.12
N GLU A 76 -19.31 17.62 -18.84
CA GLU A 76 -18.03 17.69 -19.55
C GLU A 76 -16.84 17.52 -18.60
N TYR A 77 -16.84 18.22 -17.47
CA TYR A 77 -15.75 18.14 -16.50
C TYR A 77 -15.66 16.75 -15.84
N LEU A 78 -16.79 16.15 -15.46
CA LEU A 78 -16.83 14.78 -14.93
C LEU A 78 -16.37 13.74 -15.96
N GLU A 79 -16.62 13.98 -17.25
CA GLU A 79 -16.16 13.15 -18.35
C GLU A 79 -14.65 13.30 -18.58
N LYS A 80 -14.09 14.50 -18.43
CA LYS A 80 -12.63 14.71 -18.44
C LYS A 80 -11.95 13.98 -17.29
N ILE A 81 -12.52 14.02 -16.08
CA ILE A 81 -12.00 13.25 -14.94
C ILE A 81 -12.08 11.74 -15.23
N ARG A 82 -13.16 11.27 -15.86
CA ARG A 82 -13.30 9.85 -16.27
C ARG A 82 -12.23 9.41 -17.25
N SER A 83 -12.00 10.24 -18.26
CA SER A 83 -11.12 9.91 -19.38
C SER A 83 -9.65 10.13 -19.04
N ALA A 84 -9.34 10.72 -17.87
CA ALA A 84 -7.99 10.87 -17.38
C ALA A 84 -7.29 9.52 -17.21
N GLU A 85 -6.01 9.47 -17.58
CA GLU A 85 -5.19 8.28 -17.40
C GLU A 85 -5.13 7.90 -15.89
N GLY A 86 -5.42 6.63 -15.58
CA GLY A 86 -5.43 6.10 -14.21
C GLY A 86 -6.75 6.26 -13.45
N ALA A 87 -7.74 6.99 -13.99
CA ALA A 87 -9.05 7.16 -13.35
C ALA A 87 -9.83 5.84 -13.22
N ASP A 88 -9.61 4.89 -14.13
CA ASP A 88 -10.14 3.53 -14.12
C ASP A 88 -9.80 2.77 -12.82
N ARG A 89 -8.64 3.08 -12.22
CA ARG A 89 -8.18 2.44 -11.00
C ARG A 89 -8.86 2.95 -9.73
N LEU A 90 -9.51 4.13 -9.80
CA LEU A 90 -10.22 4.70 -8.66
C LEU A 90 -11.41 3.84 -8.26
N GLU A 91 -12.17 3.30 -9.21
CA GLU A 91 -13.30 2.41 -8.92
C GLU A 91 -12.85 1.16 -8.14
N GLY A 92 -11.69 0.60 -8.49
CA GLY A 92 -11.09 -0.52 -7.77
C GLY A 92 -10.74 -0.20 -6.32
N ILE A 93 -10.35 1.05 -6.01
CA ILE A 93 -10.05 1.47 -4.63
C ILE A 93 -11.29 1.40 -3.75
N PHE A 94 -12.42 1.92 -4.21
CA PHE A 94 -13.66 1.92 -3.41
C PHE A 94 -14.13 0.50 -3.09
N LEU A 95 -13.98 -0.43 -4.04
CA LEU A 95 -14.28 -1.85 -3.85
C LEU A 95 -13.33 -2.53 -2.85
N LEU A 96 -12.02 -2.25 -2.93
CA LEU A 96 -10.99 -2.93 -2.12
C LEU A 96 -10.91 -2.39 -0.69
N THR A 97 -11.10 -1.09 -0.50
CA THR A 97 -11.04 -0.44 0.82
C THR A 97 -12.32 -0.62 1.64
N GLY A 98 -13.41 -1.04 1.00
CA GLY A 98 -14.72 -1.12 1.64
C GLY A 98 -15.31 0.25 1.98
N ALA A 99 -14.87 1.31 1.28
CA ALA A 99 -15.30 2.69 1.48
C ALA A 99 -16.83 2.87 1.42
N ASP A 100 -17.54 2.02 0.67
CA ASP A 100 -19.00 1.98 0.64
C ASP A 100 -19.65 1.74 2.02
N ARG A 101 -18.91 1.18 2.97
CA ARG A 101 -19.40 0.80 4.30
C ARG A 101 -18.90 1.71 5.41
N ASP A 102 -17.88 2.53 5.14
CA ASP A 102 -17.30 3.45 6.11
C ASP A 102 -17.24 4.88 5.54
N PRO A 103 -18.12 5.79 6.01
CA PRO A 103 -18.17 7.15 5.51
C PRO A 103 -16.88 7.93 5.80
N VAL A 104 -16.13 7.59 6.84
CA VAL A 104 -14.87 8.28 7.19
C VAL A 104 -13.79 7.93 6.16
N VAL A 105 -13.68 6.64 5.82
CA VAL A 105 -12.75 6.18 4.78
C VAL A 105 -13.13 6.77 3.42
N ALA A 106 -14.42 6.76 3.07
CA ALA A 106 -14.90 7.37 1.83
C ALA A 106 -14.56 8.87 1.76
N GLN A 107 -14.82 9.63 2.83
CA GLN A 107 -14.47 11.05 2.90
C GLN A 107 -12.96 11.29 2.73
N GLY A 108 -12.12 10.46 3.36
CA GLY A 108 -10.67 10.51 3.17
C GLY A 108 -10.26 10.30 1.71
N ILE A 109 -10.82 9.29 1.04
CA ILE A 109 -10.57 8.99 -0.37
C ILE A 109 -11.02 10.17 -1.26
N PHE A 110 -12.24 10.68 -1.07
CA PHE A 110 -12.73 11.82 -1.86
C PHE A 110 -11.94 13.10 -1.63
N GLN A 111 -11.49 13.34 -0.39
CA GLN A 111 -10.62 14.45 -0.09
C GLN A 111 -9.33 14.37 -0.92
N GLN A 112 -8.71 13.19 -0.96
CA GLN A 112 -7.51 12.95 -1.75
C GLN A 112 -7.77 13.16 -3.26
N ILE A 113 -8.90 12.70 -3.78
CA ILE A 113 -9.26 12.93 -5.19
C ILE A 113 -9.38 14.43 -5.46
N ILE A 114 -10.13 15.16 -4.64
CA ILE A 114 -10.39 16.60 -4.85
C ILE A 114 -9.10 17.42 -4.74
N GLU A 115 -8.21 17.12 -3.80
CA GLU A 115 -6.92 17.80 -3.65
C GLU A 115 -6.00 17.65 -4.87
N ARG A 116 -6.24 16.66 -5.74
CA ARG A 116 -5.47 16.43 -6.98
C ARG A 116 -6.11 17.07 -8.19
N LEU A 117 -7.42 17.29 -8.18
CA LEU A 117 -8.10 17.95 -9.28
C LEU A 117 -7.66 19.41 -9.40
N PRO A 118 -7.71 19.99 -10.61
CA PRO A 118 -7.56 21.43 -10.79
C PRO A 118 -8.45 22.21 -9.81
N PRO A 119 -7.92 23.23 -9.11
CA PRO A 119 -8.65 23.90 -8.06
C PRO A 119 -9.83 24.68 -8.62
N PHE A 120 -10.99 24.53 -8.00
CA PHE A 120 -12.15 25.37 -8.27
C PHE A 120 -11.88 26.79 -7.73
N GLN A 121 -11.93 27.80 -8.59
CA GLN A 121 -11.67 29.19 -8.21
C GLN A 121 -12.76 30.12 -8.73
N HIS A 122 -13.21 31.05 -7.88
CA HIS A 122 -14.11 32.14 -8.25
C HIS A 122 -13.89 33.35 -7.35
N ASP A 123 -13.76 34.54 -7.95
CA ASP A 123 -13.35 35.76 -7.25
C ASP A 123 -14.42 36.30 -6.27
N GLU A 124 -15.68 35.89 -6.47
CA GLU A 124 -16.84 36.38 -5.72
C GLU A 124 -17.40 35.36 -4.71
N LEU A 125 -16.90 34.10 -4.72
CA LEU A 125 -17.37 33.05 -3.81
C LEU A 125 -16.39 32.88 -2.65
N VAL A 126 -16.52 33.73 -1.65
CA VAL A 126 -15.76 33.62 -0.39
C VAL A 126 -16.73 33.76 0.76
N PHE A 127 -16.67 32.86 1.74
CA PHE A 127 -17.55 32.91 2.92
C PHE A 127 -16.82 32.44 4.18
N SER A 128 -17.25 32.93 5.35
CA SER A 128 -16.68 32.54 6.65
C SER A 128 -17.31 31.24 7.16
N ASP A 129 -16.58 30.46 7.95
CA ASP A 129 -17.12 29.25 8.60
C ASP A 129 -18.34 29.56 9.49
N SER A 130 -18.32 30.71 10.17
CA SER A 130 -19.45 31.16 10.99
C SER A 130 -20.71 31.46 10.18
N ASP A 131 -20.56 31.95 8.95
CA ASP A 131 -21.68 32.27 8.06
C ASP A 131 -22.19 31.03 7.32
N LEU A 132 -21.29 30.08 7.03
CA LEU A 132 -21.63 28.76 6.53
C LEU A 132 -22.56 28.02 7.50
N GLU A 133 -22.23 27.95 8.79
CA GLU A 133 -23.12 27.25 9.73
C GLU A 133 -24.48 27.94 9.89
N LYS A 134 -24.49 29.29 9.90
CA LYS A 134 -25.74 30.06 9.93
C LYS A 134 -26.59 29.82 8.68
N SER A 135 -25.98 29.61 7.50
CA SER A 135 -26.75 29.43 6.26
C SER A 135 -27.63 28.18 6.28
N PHE A 136 -27.20 27.13 6.97
CA PHE A 136 -27.98 25.90 7.12
C PHE A 136 -29.12 26.00 8.15
N ALA A 137 -29.12 27.02 9.00
CA ALA A 137 -30.22 27.31 9.93
C ALA A 137 -31.33 28.17 9.28
N LEU A 138 -31.09 28.74 8.09
CA LEU A 138 -32.06 29.61 7.41
C LEU A 138 -33.12 28.81 6.64
N VAL A 139 -34.38 29.17 6.88
CA VAL A 139 -35.53 28.56 6.19
C VAL A 139 -35.68 29.08 4.75
N GLN A 140 -35.30 30.34 4.50
CA GLN A 140 -35.44 31.00 3.20
C GLN A 140 -34.09 31.47 2.67
N ALA A 141 -33.81 31.15 1.40
CA ALA A 141 -32.64 31.60 0.66
C ALA A 141 -33.06 32.75 -0.24
N ILE A 142 -32.40 33.91 -0.11
CA ILE A 142 -32.73 35.10 -0.90
C ILE A 142 -31.77 35.18 -2.10
N PRO A 143 -32.24 35.44 -3.33
CA PRO A 143 -31.40 35.54 -4.54
C PRO A 143 -30.41 36.71 -4.57
N GLY A 144 -30.12 37.35 -3.44
CA GLY A 144 -29.41 38.61 -3.39
C GLY A 144 -27.99 38.48 -3.95
N GLY A 145 -27.70 39.10 -5.09
CA GLY A 145 -26.35 39.51 -5.49
C GLY A 145 -25.40 38.47 -6.09
N ILE A 146 -25.83 37.22 -6.35
CA ILE A 146 -25.02 36.24 -7.09
C ILE A 146 -25.89 35.59 -8.16
N ASP A 147 -25.46 35.69 -9.41
CA ASP A 147 -25.97 34.86 -10.48
C ASP A 147 -25.27 33.50 -10.46
N VAL A 148 -25.94 32.50 -9.88
CA VAL A 148 -25.40 31.15 -9.66
C VAL A 148 -25.07 30.46 -10.98
N ASP A 149 -25.85 30.71 -12.04
CA ASP A 149 -25.67 30.05 -13.33
C ASP A 149 -24.38 30.56 -13.98
N THR A 150 -24.22 31.88 -14.06
CA THR A 150 -22.98 32.51 -14.56
C THR A 150 -21.77 32.14 -13.70
N ALA A 151 -21.93 32.06 -12.37
CA ALA A 151 -20.83 31.66 -11.48
C ALA A 151 -20.39 30.21 -11.71
N LEU A 152 -21.34 29.28 -11.82
CA LEU A 152 -21.06 27.87 -12.13
C LEU A 152 -20.35 27.76 -13.49
N GLU A 153 -20.87 28.40 -14.54
CA GLU A 153 -20.26 28.37 -15.88
C GLU A 153 -18.80 28.84 -15.84
N LYS A 154 -18.51 29.95 -15.16
CA LYS A 154 -17.14 30.45 -14.99
C LYS A 154 -16.23 29.47 -14.25
N ILE A 155 -16.74 28.87 -13.18
CA ILE A 155 -16.01 27.90 -12.35
C ILE A 155 -15.63 26.66 -13.17
N TYR A 156 -16.59 26.06 -13.88
CA TYR A 156 -16.32 24.87 -14.69
C TYR A 156 -15.48 25.20 -15.91
N ALA A 157 -15.74 26.32 -16.61
CA ALA A 157 -14.92 26.72 -17.75
C ALA A 157 -13.44 26.84 -17.35
N ARG A 158 -13.16 27.52 -16.23
CA ARG A 158 -11.80 27.64 -15.70
C ARG A 158 -11.21 26.29 -15.29
N ALA A 159 -11.97 25.45 -14.60
CA ALA A 159 -11.50 24.12 -14.20
C ALA A 159 -11.19 23.23 -15.41
N ILE A 160 -12.00 23.31 -16.47
CA ILE A 160 -11.83 22.60 -17.75
C ILE A 160 -10.59 23.09 -18.50
N ASP A 161 -10.35 24.40 -18.52
CA ASP A 161 -9.16 25.02 -19.12
C ASP A 161 -7.89 24.62 -18.35
N ASP A 162 -7.93 24.70 -17.02
CA ASP A 162 -6.82 24.28 -16.16
C ASP A 162 -6.50 22.79 -16.37
N PHE A 163 -7.53 21.94 -16.47
CA PHE A 163 -7.39 20.51 -16.76
C PHE A 163 -6.71 20.27 -18.11
N ALA A 164 -7.09 21.03 -19.14
CA ALA A 164 -6.49 20.92 -20.47
C ALA A 164 -5.03 21.41 -20.50
N SER A 165 -4.69 22.40 -19.66
CA SER A 165 -3.34 22.96 -19.59
C SER A 165 -2.32 22.10 -18.83
N THR A 166 -2.79 21.21 -17.94
CA THR A 166 -1.93 20.53 -16.96
C THR A 166 -1.55 19.09 -17.31
N ASP A 167 -1.97 18.57 -18.49
CA ASP A 167 -1.79 17.14 -18.87
C ASP A 167 -2.10 16.21 -17.69
N PHE A 168 -3.28 16.44 -17.08
CA PHE A 168 -3.66 15.82 -15.81
C PHE A 168 -3.82 14.30 -15.96
N ARG A 169 -3.19 13.56 -15.04
CA ARG A 169 -3.32 12.10 -14.89
C ARG A 169 -3.14 11.66 -13.46
N PHE A 170 -3.75 10.54 -13.10
CA PHE A 170 -3.54 9.89 -11.81
C PHE A 170 -2.34 8.94 -11.90
N TYR A 171 -1.22 9.33 -11.29
CA TYR A 171 -0.05 8.47 -11.24
C TYR A 171 -0.29 7.27 -10.31
N ALA A 172 0.49 6.19 -10.48
CA ALA A 172 0.40 5.03 -9.58
C ALA A 172 0.61 5.40 -8.10
N ASP A 173 1.46 6.40 -7.84
CA ASP A 173 1.72 6.91 -6.49
C ASP A 173 0.47 7.67 -5.95
N ASP A 174 -0.28 8.38 -6.81
CA ASP A 174 -1.54 9.03 -6.44
C ASP A 174 -2.64 8.01 -6.12
N ILE A 175 -2.75 6.95 -6.92
CA ILE A 175 -3.70 5.86 -6.67
C ILE A 175 -3.43 5.20 -5.32
N PHE A 176 -2.16 4.97 -4.97
CA PHE A 176 -1.81 4.44 -3.67
C PHE A 176 -2.15 5.43 -2.53
N GLU A 177 -1.85 6.72 -2.70
CA GLU A 177 -2.18 7.74 -1.70
C GLU A 177 -3.70 7.90 -1.50
N ILE A 178 -4.47 7.86 -2.58
CA ILE A 178 -5.94 7.93 -2.55
C ILE A 178 -6.50 6.70 -1.82
N GLY A 179 -5.97 5.51 -2.08
CA GLY A 179 -6.47 4.27 -1.47
C GLY A 179 -6.13 4.06 0.00
N HIS A 180 -5.20 4.83 0.56
CA HIS A 180 -4.77 4.67 1.95
C HIS A 180 -4.76 6.02 2.68
N PRO A 181 -5.91 6.68 2.86
CA PRO A 181 -5.95 8.01 3.47
C PRO A 181 -5.36 8.03 4.90
N ALA A 182 -5.50 6.94 5.65
CA ALA A 182 -4.94 6.79 6.99
C ALA A 182 -3.39 6.74 7.01
N LEU A 183 -2.72 6.44 5.89
CA LEU A 183 -1.26 6.51 5.77
C LEU A 183 -0.74 7.95 5.64
N PHE A 184 -1.59 8.87 5.21
CA PHE A 184 -1.19 10.20 4.75
C PHE A 184 -1.94 11.30 5.51
N GLU A 185 -1.94 11.19 6.84
CA GLU A 185 -2.56 12.18 7.73
C GLU A 185 -1.87 13.54 7.62
N ARG A 186 -0.53 13.55 7.55
CA ARG A 186 0.25 14.78 7.47
C ARG A 186 0.73 15.04 6.03
N PRO A 187 0.81 16.30 5.59
CA PRO A 187 1.42 16.63 4.30
C PRO A 187 2.87 16.15 4.15
N ALA A 188 3.61 16.07 5.25
CA ALA A 188 4.98 15.57 5.29
C ALA A 188 5.08 14.09 4.88
N ASP A 189 4.12 13.26 5.28
CA ASP A 189 4.10 11.81 4.97
C ASP A 189 4.05 11.57 3.46
N ARG A 190 3.29 12.41 2.74
CA ARG A 190 3.20 12.35 1.26
C ARG A 190 4.53 12.69 0.60
N LEU A 191 5.20 13.74 1.07
CA LEU A 191 6.51 14.13 0.55
C LEU A 191 7.55 13.05 0.83
N PHE A 192 7.53 12.48 2.03
CA PHE A 192 8.38 11.37 2.42
C PHE A 192 8.15 10.15 1.53
N TYR A 193 6.89 9.71 1.37
CA TYR A 193 6.51 8.58 0.52
C TYR A 193 6.94 8.77 -0.93
N ARG A 194 6.59 9.90 -1.55
CA ARG A 194 6.96 10.17 -2.95
C ARG A 194 8.46 10.16 -3.14
N ARG A 195 9.21 10.71 -2.19
CA ARG A 195 10.68 10.69 -2.22
C ARG A 195 11.21 9.26 -2.10
N MET A 196 10.73 8.52 -1.09
CA MET A 196 11.08 7.11 -0.89
C MET A 196 10.79 6.29 -2.16
N MET A 197 9.59 6.40 -2.73
CA MET A 197 9.18 5.65 -3.93
C MET A 197 9.98 6.02 -5.18
N ARG A 198 10.32 7.30 -5.38
CA ARG A 198 11.18 7.74 -6.49
C ARG A 198 12.57 7.13 -6.37
N THR A 199 13.19 7.27 -5.20
CA THR A 199 14.51 6.68 -4.93
C THR A 199 14.46 5.15 -5.02
N MET A 200 13.35 4.53 -4.59
CA MET A 200 13.17 3.09 -4.67
C MET A 200 13.14 2.61 -6.12
N LYS A 201 12.38 3.30 -6.99
CA LYS A 201 12.35 3.03 -8.45
C LYS A 201 13.71 3.27 -9.11
N GLY A 202 14.44 4.29 -8.66
CA GLY A 202 15.79 4.59 -9.15
C GLY A 202 16.81 3.51 -8.80
N ILE A 203 16.88 3.12 -7.52
CA ILE A 203 17.77 2.05 -7.05
C ILE A 203 17.41 0.71 -7.71
N SER A 204 16.13 0.40 -7.91
CA SER A 204 15.71 -0.90 -8.48
C SER A 204 16.19 -1.12 -9.93
N LEU A 205 16.49 -0.05 -10.67
CA LEU A 205 17.14 -0.15 -11.98
C LEU A 205 18.55 -0.74 -11.88
N TRP A 206 19.26 -0.43 -10.79
CA TRP A 206 20.64 -0.84 -10.56
C TRP A 206 20.75 -2.18 -9.83
N THR A 207 19.67 -2.73 -9.25
CA THR A 207 19.64 -4.04 -8.56
C THR A 207 19.18 -5.21 -9.44
N ARG A 208 19.12 -5.03 -10.76
CA ARG A 208 18.66 -6.06 -11.73
C ARG A 208 19.63 -7.24 -11.95
N SER A 209 20.72 -7.32 -11.19
CA SER A 209 21.66 -8.44 -11.28
C SER A 209 20.96 -9.78 -10.97
N VAL A 210 21.32 -10.81 -11.73
CA VAL A 210 20.83 -12.19 -11.52
C VAL A 210 21.92 -12.99 -10.82
N PHE A 211 21.56 -13.67 -9.74
CA PHE A 211 22.47 -14.54 -9.00
C PHE A 211 22.15 -16.01 -9.30
N THR A 212 23.15 -16.80 -9.67
CA THR A 212 23.01 -18.24 -9.81
C THR A 212 23.25 -18.90 -8.46
N LEU A 213 22.19 -19.42 -7.85
CA LEU A 213 22.28 -20.19 -6.61
C LEU A 213 22.67 -21.64 -6.93
N LYS A 214 23.67 -22.17 -6.22
CA LYS A 214 23.99 -23.60 -6.24
C LYS A 214 22.98 -24.34 -5.35
N GLU A 215 22.67 -25.59 -5.69
CA GLU A 215 21.80 -26.42 -4.84
C GLU A 215 22.48 -26.69 -3.48
N GLU A 216 21.93 -26.09 -2.42
CA GLU A 216 22.33 -26.36 -1.03
C GLU A 216 21.57 -27.58 -0.49
N SER A 217 22.27 -28.45 0.25
CA SER A 217 21.72 -29.71 0.77
C SER A 217 21.06 -29.60 2.15
N SER A 218 20.86 -28.38 2.69
CA SER A 218 20.26 -28.19 4.02
C SER A 218 18.73 -28.22 3.95
N TRP A 219 18.13 -29.41 4.02
CA TRP A 219 16.68 -29.57 3.98
C TRP A 219 16.05 -29.37 5.36
N VAL A 220 15.26 -28.31 5.53
CA VAL A 220 14.37 -28.14 6.70
C VAL A 220 12.92 -28.36 6.25
N VAL A 221 12.21 -29.24 6.96
CA VAL A 221 10.81 -29.57 6.66
C VAL A 221 9.90 -28.43 7.15
N THR A 222 9.18 -27.78 6.24
CA THR A 222 8.13 -26.82 6.58
C THR A 222 6.81 -27.24 5.96
N LYS A 223 5.74 -27.33 6.76
CA LYS A 223 4.38 -27.45 6.25
C LYS A 223 3.88 -26.08 5.80
N PHE A 224 3.21 -26.02 4.65
CA PHE A 224 2.62 -24.80 4.10
C PHE A 224 1.59 -24.18 5.05
N GLY A 225 1.53 -22.84 5.06
CA GLY A 225 0.47 -22.05 5.68
C GLY A 225 -0.26 -21.10 4.71
N GLU A 226 0.14 -21.05 3.43
CA GLU A 226 -0.51 -20.25 2.39
C GLU A 226 -1.08 -21.16 1.30
N PRO A 227 -2.33 -20.98 0.86
CA PRO A 227 -2.90 -21.75 -0.23
C PRO A 227 -2.23 -21.38 -1.55
N LEU A 228 -1.54 -22.35 -2.17
CA LEU A 228 -1.06 -22.22 -3.54
C LEU A 228 -2.23 -22.33 -4.53
N VAL A 229 -2.21 -21.51 -5.58
CA VAL A 229 -3.21 -21.48 -6.66
C VAL A 229 -3.03 -22.66 -7.64
N LEU A 230 -1.90 -23.38 -7.59
CA LEU A 230 -1.63 -24.49 -8.51
C LEU A 230 -1.09 -25.74 -7.77
N PRO A 231 -1.64 -26.94 -8.06
CA PRO A 231 -1.07 -28.22 -7.64
C PRO A 231 0.33 -28.40 -8.23
N LEU A 232 1.32 -28.73 -7.37
CA LEU A 232 2.73 -28.87 -7.76
C LEU A 232 3.06 -30.29 -8.25
N GLY A 233 2.24 -31.28 -7.88
CA GLY A 233 2.33 -32.63 -8.45
C GLY A 233 1.46 -32.72 -9.68
N GLY A 234 1.98 -33.34 -10.75
CA GLY A 234 1.27 -33.51 -12.02
C GLY A 234 0.01 -34.37 -11.94
N TYR A 235 -0.25 -35.21 -12.94
CA TYR A 235 -1.46 -36.05 -13.01
C TYR A 235 -1.69 -36.95 -11.77
N ASP A 236 -0.65 -37.21 -10.97
CA ASP A 236 -0.74 -37.93 -9.70
C ASP A 236 -1.53 -37.17 -8.61
N GLU A 237 -1.71 -35.85 -8.69
CA GLU A 237 -2.54 -35.06 -7.76
C GLU A 237 -4.03 -35.06 -8.11
N LEU A 238 -4.41 -35.58 -9.28
CA LEU A 238 -5.82 -35.79 -9.67
C LEU A 238 -6.39 -37.13 -9.17
N SER A 239 -5.54 -38.00 -8.62
CA SER A 239 -5.95 -39.29 -8.07
C SER A 239 -6.17 -39.19 -6.56
N ASN A 240 -7.35 -39.60 -6.10
CA ASN A 240 -7.64 -39.77 -4.67
C ASN A 240 -6.89 -40.97 -4.05
N LYS A 241 -6.30 -41.86 -4.86
CA LYS A 241 -5.56 -43.03 -4.36
C LYS A 241 -4.09 -42.68 -4.12
N GLY A 242 -3.63 -42.80 -2.88
CA GLY A 242 -2.23 -42.69 -2.48
C GLY A 242 -1.41 -43.92 -2.87
N THR A 243 -0.09 -43.75 -2.94
CA THR A 243 0.89 -44.83 -3.14
C THR A 243 1.20 -45.58 -1.84
N LEU A 244 1.96 -46.69 -1.89
CA LEU A 244 2.45 -47.40 -0.69
C LEU A 244 3.17 -46.49 0.32
N SER A 245 3.82 -45.41 -0.14
CA SER A 245 4.45 -44.40 0.72
C SER A 245 3.45 -43.47 1.44
N SER A 246 2.18 -43.51 1.05
CA SER A 246 1.07 -42.79 1.70
C SER A 246 0.45 -43.60 2.86
N LEU A 247 0.84 -44.86 3.04
CA LEU A 247 0.37 -45.68 4.16
C LEU A 247 0.71 -44.98 5.49
N VAL A 248 -0.33 -44.70 6.27
CA VAL A 248 -0.18 -44.30 7.68
C VAL A 248 0.39 -45.52 8.42
N PRO A 249 1.26 -45.35 9.43
CA PRO A 249 1.49 -46.40 10.41
C PRO A 249 0.15 -46.66 11.11
N SER A 250 -0.66 -47.57 10.59
CA SER A 250 -1.93 -47.95 11.18
C SER A 250 -1.66 -48.81 12.40
N GLU A 251 -2.37 -48.51 13.48
CA GLU A 251 -2.42 -49.32 14.69
C GLU A 251 -2.76 -50.78 14.33
N LEU A 252 -2.17 -51.73 15.07
CA LEU A 252 -2.29 -53.18 14.85
C LEU A 252 -3.73 -53.59 14.48
N ALA A 253 -3.92 -54.07 13.25
CA ALA A 253 -5.14 -54.80 12.90
C ALA A 253 -5.07 -56.17 13.59
N TYR A 254 -5.85 -56.35 14.65
CA TYR A 254 -5.96 -57.64 15.33
C TYR A 254 -6.80 -58.59 14.46
N ILE A 255 -6.15 -59.62 13.91
CA ILE A 255 -6.83 -60.73 13.24
C ILE A 255 -6.88 -61.87 14.26
N ASP A 256 -8.09 -62.28 14.62
CA ASP A 256 -8.31 -63.39 15.56
C ASP A 256 -7.76 -64.70 14.98
N GLU A 257 -7.12 -65.53 15.81
CA GLU A 257 -6.40 -66.76 15.36
C GLU A 257 -7.35 -67.80 14.72
N SER A 258 -8.65 -67.68 14.98
CA SER A 258 -9.70 -68.54 14.43
C SER A 258 -10.27 -68.07 13.09
N MET A 259 -9.93 -66.86 12.62
CA MET A 259 -10.43 -66.30 11.37
C MET A 259 -9.58 -66.76 10.18
N ALA A 260 -10.24 -67.29 9.15
CA ALA A 260 -9.58 -67.55 7.87
C ALA A 260 -9.24 -66.22 7.20
N PHE A 261 -7.98 -66.03 6.80
CA PHE A 261 -7.51 -64.82 6.13
C PHE A 261 -8.24 -64.64 4.79
N ASP A 262 -9.16 -63.66 4.73
CA ASP A 262 -9.87 -63.32 3.50
C ASP A 262 -9.09 -62.28 2.69
N LEU A 263 -8.79 -62.61 1.44
CA LEU A 263 -8.13 -61.73 0.49
C LEU A 263 -9.00 -60.50 0.16
N PHE A 264 -10.32 -60.61 0.26
CA PHE A 264 -11.22 -59.48 0.04
C PHE A 264 -11.11 -58.45 1.15
N ASP A 265 -11.04 -58.88 2.42
CA ASP A 265 -10.87 -57.99 3.57
C ASP A 265 -9.49 -57.31 3.55
N TYR A 266 -8.43 -58.06 3.20
CA TYR A 266 -7.11 -57.48 3.01
C TYR A 266 -7.12 -56.39 1.93
N LYS A 267 -7.77 -56.66 0.78
CA LYS A 267 -7.87 -55.70 -0.31
C LYS A 267 -8.73 -54.49 0.06
N LEU A 268 -9.77 -54.69 0.85
CA LEU A 268 -10.64 -53.63 1.37
C LEU A 268 -9.84 -52.70 2.31
N ILE A 269 -9.11 -53.26 3.26
CA ILE A 269 -8.26 -52.52 4.20
C ILE A 269 -7.14 -51.77 3.47
N GLU A 270 -6.46 -52.42 2.53
CA GLU A 270 -5.43 -51.78 1.69
C GLU A 270 -6.01 -50.59 0.91
N ASN A 271 -7.18 -50.75 0.29
CA ASN A 271 -7.86 -49.68 -0.44
C ASN A 271 -8.30 -48.53 0.48
N GLN A 272 -8.72 -48.83 1.72
CA GLN A 272 -9.10 -47.80 2.70
C GLN A 272 -7.88 -47.04 3.22
N LEU A 273 -6.78 -47.73 3.53
CA LEU A 273 -5.53 -47.11 3.99
C LEU A 273 -4.85 -46.27 2.90
N THR A 274 -5.04 -46.62 1.63
CA THR A 274 -4.55 -45.84 0.47
C THR A 274 -5.58 -44.84 -0.06
N TYR A 275 -6.80 -44.79 0.49
CA TYR A 275 -7.86 -43.88 0.04
C TYR A 275 -7.56 -42.40 0.32
N PHE A 276 -6.75 -42.11 1.35
CA PHE A 276 -6.31 -40.75 1.63
C PHE A 276 -4.87 -40.58 1.16
N LYS A 277 -4.69 -39.89 0.04
CA LYS A 277 -3.37 -39.43 -0.38
C LYS A 277 -2.85 -38.46 0.69
N ARG A 278 -1.65 -38.74 1.24
CA ARG A 278 -0.96 -37.77 2.10
C ARG A 278 -0.72 -36.50 1.30
N ASP A 279 -1.00 -35.35 1.90
CA ASP A 279 -0.70 -34.04 1.33
C ASP A 279 0.80 -34.00 0.96
N SER A 280 1.10 -34.05 -0.33
CA SER A 280 2.45 -33.94 -0.89
C SER A 280 3.05 -32.55 -0.68
N GLY A 281 2.29 -31.62 -0.09
CA GLY A 281 2.68 -30.24 0.18
C GLY A 281 3.78 -30.02 1.23
N ALA A 282 4.58 -31.04 1.59
CA ALA A 282 5.83 -30.81 2.32
C ALA A 282 6.90 -30.35 1.32
N VAL A 283 6.83 -29.09 0.89
CA VAL A 283 7.95 -28.46 0.18
C VAL A 283 9.04 -28.16 1.20
N PHE A 284 10.19 -28.80 1.01
CA PHE A 284 11.37 -28.47 1.78
C PHE A 284 11.85 -27.07 1.37
N ARG A 285 11.83 -26.13 2.32
CA ARG A 285 12.35 -24.78 2.12
C ARG A 285 13.45 -24.52 3.13
N ILE A 286 14.54 -23.91 2.69
CA ILE A 286 15.55 -23.39 3.60
C ILE A 286 14.94 -22.19 4.31
N ARG A 287 15.12 -22.11 5.64
CA ARG A 287 14.76 -20.91 6.41
C ARG A 287 15.97 -20.01 6.48
N ARG A 288 15.83 -18.76 6.06
CA ARG A 288 16.90 -17.76 6.11
C ARG A 288 16.42 -16.56 6.90
N ASP A 289 17.16 -16.21 7.94
CA ASP A 289 16.97 -14.96 8.66
C ASP A 289 18.13 -14.04 8.29
N VAL A 290 17.77 -12.89 7.74
CA VAL A 290 18.73 -11.90 7.26
C VAL A 290 18.57 -10.64 8.08
N LEU A 291 19.57 -10.32 8.89
CA LEU A 291 19.62 -9.08 9.66
C LEU A 291 20.41 -8.03 8.90
N ILE A 292 19.79 -6.90 8.59
CA ILE A 292 20.44 -5.70 8.04
C ILE A 292 20.55 -4.69 9.20
N LYS A 293 21.75 -4.51 9.74
CA LYS A 293 22.01 -3.56 10.83
C LYS A 293 22.66 -2.29 10.29
N ILE A 294 22.06 -1.14 10.61
CA ILE A 294 22.50 0.18 10.17
C ILE A 294 22.63 1.06 11.40
N ASN A 295 23.83 1.63 11.58
CA ASN A 295 24.09 2.62 12.62
C ASN A 295 23.94 4.01 12.00
N LEU A 296 22.97 4.79 12.46
CA LEU A 296 22.71 6.14 11.99
C LEU A 296 23.70 7.14 12.59
N SER A 297 24.04 8.15 11.81
CA SER A 297 24.73 9.37 12.24
C SER A 297 23.84 10.60 12.09
N GLU A 298 24.35 11.78 12.48
CA GLU A 298 23.70 13.09 12.30
C GLU A 298 23.29 13.39 10.86
N PHE A 299 23.90 12.69 9.88
CA PHE A 299 23.52 12.72 8.47
C PHE A 299 22.01 12.53 8.24
N PHE A 300 21.34 11.74 9.09
CA PHE A 300 19.92 11.43 8.94
C PHE A 300 18.96 12.44 9.56
N GLU A 301 19.46 13.55 10.14
CA GLU A 301 18.58 14.62 10.64
C GLU A 301 17.75 15.24 9.50
N HIS A 302 18.30 15.29 8.29
CA HIS A 302 17.52 15.69 7.12
C HIS A 302 16.65 14.53 6.60
N GLU A 303 15.33 14.77 6.58
CA GLU A 303 14.31 13.80 6.11
C GLU A 303 14.57 13.23 4.71
N ARG A 304 15.28 13.96 3.84
CA ARG A 304 15.72 13.46 2.53
C ARG A 304 16.53 12.17 2.66
N HIS A 305 17.44 12.11 3.62
CA HIS A 305 18.35 10.98 3.79
C HIS A 305 17.63 9.79 4.43
N LEU A 306 16.65 10.03 5.31
CA LEU A 306 15.78 8.97 5.83
C LEU A 306 14.97 8.31 4.71
N GLY A 307 14.34 9.08 3.83
CA GLY A 307 13.57 8.51 2.70
C GLY A 307 14.43 7.63 1.80
N MET A 308 15.69 8.03 1.55
CA MET A 308 16.66 7.25 0.78
C MET A 308 17.10 5.97 1.50
N LEU A 309 17.30 6.03 2.82
CA LEU A 309 17.61 4.86 3.64
C LEU A 309 16.50 3.81 3.56
N PHE A 310 15.25 4.20 3.79
CA PHE A 310 14.12 3.27 3.74
C PHE A 310 13.90 2.70 2.32
N ALA A 311 14.13 3.51 1.28
CA ALA A 311 14.11 3.03 -0.11
C ALA A 311 15.21 1.99 -0.38
N TRP A 312 16.41 2.19 0.15
CA TRP A 312 17.51 1.23 0.04
C TRP A 312 17.22 -0.06 0.80
N CYS A 313 16.78 0.06 2.06
CA CYS A 313 16.34 -1.04 2.90
C CYS A 313 15.27 -1.91 2.23
N PHE A 314 14.26 -1.28 1.64
CA PHE A 314 13.20 -1.99 0.92
C PHE A 314 13.73 -2.73 -0.31
N ASN A 315 14.50 -2.06 -1.18
CA ASN A 315 15.10 -2.71 -2.35
C ASN A 315 16.04 -3.86 -1.97
N PHE A 316 16.78 -3.72 -0.88
CA PHE A 316 17.67 -4.77 -0.40
C PHE A 316 16.85 -5.98 0.07
N ALA A 317 15.81 -5.76 0.87
CA ALA A 317 14.92 -6.82 1.33
C ALA A 317 14.19 -7.51 0.17
N GLU A 318 13.65 -6.73 -0.78
CA GLU A 318 13.00 -7.24 -1.98
C GLU A 318 13.97 -8.08 -2.82
N LYS A 319 15.21 -7.60 -3.00
CA LYS A 319 16.22 -8.33 -3.78
C LYS A 319 16.64 -9.64 -3.11
N LEU A 320 16.74 -9.67 -1.78
CA LEU A 320 17.00 -10.91 -1.03
C LEU A 320 15.86 -11.90 -1.19
N ILE A 321 14.61 -11.44 -1.08
CA ILE A 321 13.42 -12.27 -1.27
C ILE A 321 13.35 -12.81 -2.71
N GLU A 322 13.65 -11.98 -3.71
CA GLU A 322 13.68 -12.38 -5.12
C GLU A 322 14.79 -13.41 -5.38
N THR A 323 16.00 -13.16 -4.86
CA THR A 323 17.15 -14.05 -5.06
C THR A 323 16.86 -15.44 -4.49
N PHE A 324 16.24 -15.51 -3.32
CA PHE A 324 15.90 -16.76 -2.64
C PHE A 324 14.40 -17.06 -2.70
N VAL A 325 13.78 -16.92 -3.87
CA VAL A 325 12.31 -17.11 -4.06
C VAL A 325 11.78 -18.46 -3.58
N LYS A 326 12.61 -19.51 -3.60
CA LYS A 326 12.25 -20.87 -3.15
C LYS A 326 12.31 -21.03 -1.62
N ASP A 327 12.97 -20.12 -0.93
CA ASP A 327 13.25 -20.21 0.51
C ASP A 327 12.24 -19.39 1.34
N MET A 328 12.18 -19.69 2.64
CA MET A 328 11.47 -18.86 3.60
C MET A 328 12.43 -17.80 4.15
N VAL A 329 12.50 -16.67 3.45
CA VAL A 329 13.32 -15.52 3.85
C VAL A 329 12.54 -14.59 4.79
N GLN A 330 13.16 -14.29 5.92
CA GLN A 330 12.75 -13.21 6.81
C GLN A 330 13.89 -12.19 6.89
N VAL A 331 13.57 -10.93 6.61
CA VAL A 331 14.51 -9.81 6.68
C VAL A 331 14.18 -8.97 7.91
N ILE A 332 15.16 -8.76 8.77
CA ILE A 332 15.08 -7.91 9.96
C ILE A 332 15.96 -6.71 9.70
N ILE A 333 15.39 -5.51 9.73
CA ILE A 333 16.09 -4.25 9.57
C ILE A 333 16.25 -3.65 10.96
N ALA A 334 17.49 -3.58 11.45
CA ALA A 334 17.83 -3.01 12.74
C ALA A 334 18.48 -1.64 12.56
N ILE A 335 17.85 -0.62 13.12
CA ILE A 335 18.34 0.76 13.12
C ILE A 335 18.80 1.11 14.54
N ASP A 336 20.04 1.56 14.66
CA ASP A 336 20.67 1.94 15.93
C ASP A 336 21.52 3.21 15.77
N GLY A 337 22.10 3.73 16.86
CA GLY A 337 22.97 4.90 16.84
C GLY A 337 22.24 6.22 17.07
N TYR A 338 22.52 7.22 16.23
CA TYR A 338 21.87 8.54 16.31
C TYR A 338 20.36 8.42 16.08
N LYS A 339 19.55 9.21 16.79
CA LYS A 339 18.08 9.19 16.67
C LYS A 339 17.59 10.53 16.11
N PRO A 340 17.38 10.63 14.79
CA PRO A 340 16.78 11.81 14.17
C PRO A 340 15.40 12.12 14.74
N SER A 341 15.00 13.40 14.75
CA SER A 341 13.68 13.82 15.23
C SER A 341 12.52 13.12 14.52
N SER A 342 12.66 12.87 13.21
CA SER A 342 11.62 12.27 12.36
C SER A 342 11.74 10.74 12.27
N LEU A 343 12.62 10.09 13.05
CA LEU A 343 12.86 8.64 12.93
C LEU A 343 11.62 7.83 13.30
N ASP A 344 10.98 8.13 14.43
CA ASP A 344 9.82 7.36 14.91
C ASP A 344 8.64 7.46 13.94
N ASP A 345 8.38 8.66 13.42
CA ASP A 345 7.36 8.91 12.39
C ASP A 345 7.67 8.12 11.10
N ALA A 346 8.91 8.16 10.63
CA ALA A 346 9.34 7.42 9.44
C ALA A 346 9.27 5.89 9.63
N CYS A 347 9.65 5.39 10.81
CA CYS A 347 9.52 3.98 11.19
C CYS A 347 8.05 3.54 11.23
N GLY A 348 7.17 4.37 11.81
CA GLY A 348 5.73 4.13 11.86
C GLY A 348 5.13 4.08 10.46
N PHE A 349 5.46 5.05 9.61
CA PHE A 349 5.06 5.08 8.21
C PHE A 349 5.54 3.83 7.46
N PHE A 350 6.82 3.47 7.58
CA PHE A 350 7.39 2.32 6.88
C PHE A 350 6.75 1.00 7.34
N GLY A 351 6.50 0.83 8.63
CA GLY A 351 5.78 -0.33 9.16
C GLY A 351 4.37 -0.45 8.61
N HIS A 352 3.64 0.66 8.49
CA HIS A 352 2.32 0.66 7.86
C HIS A 352 2.41 0.40 6.35
N PHE A 353 3.39 0.97 5.65
CA PHE A 353 3.65 0.69 4.24
C PHE A 353 3.90 -0.81 3.98
N LEU A 354 4.69 -1.47 4.83
CA LEU A 354 4.93 -2.92 4.74
C LEU A 354 3.65 -3.74 4.94
N ARG A 355 2.79 -3.36 5.88
CA ARG A 355 1.49 -4.03 6.10
C ARG A 355 0.57 -3.92 4.89
N GLU A 356 0.47 -2.74 4.28
CA GLU A 356 -0.32 -2.55 3.06
C GLU A 356 0.21 -3.37 1.89
N LYS A 357 1.54 -3.54 1.80
CA LYS A 357 2.18 -4.43 0.83
C LYS A 357 2.12 -5.91 1.22
N ARG A 358 1.56 -6.26 2.39
CA ARG A 358 1.55 -7.62 2.97
C ARG A 358 2.95 -8.23 3.12
N LEU A 359 3.93 -7.38 3.39
CA LEU A 359 5.33 -7.74 3.57
C LEU A 359 5.78 -7.70 5.03
N ASP A 360 4.92 -7.28 5.95
CA ASP A 360 5.19 -7.18 7.39
C ASP A 360 5.52 -8.52 8.06
N THR A 361 5.07 -9.64 7.49
CA THR A 361 5.44 -10.99 7.94
C THR A 361 6.84 -11.40 7.49
N ARG A 362 7.37 -10.79 6.43
CA ARG A 362 8.68 -11.09 5.85
C ARG A 362 9.74 -10.05 6.17
N ILE A 363 9.36 -8.79 6.32
CA ILE A 363 10.24 -7.66 6.59
C ILE A 363 9.81 -7.06 7.92
N ARG A 364 10.72 -7.07 8.90
CA ARG A 364 10.48 -6.46 10.22
C ARG A 364 11.47 -5.32 10.44
N LEU A 365 10.98 -4.22 11.00
CA LEU A 365 11.80 -3.10 11.43
C LEU A 365 11.92 -3.12 12.94
N VAL A 366 13.14 -2.99 13.46
CA VAL A 366 13.43 -2.91 14.90
C VAL A 366 14.39 -1.75 15.16
N THR A 367 14.16 -1.02 16.24
CA THR A 367 14.97 0.16 16.62
C THR A 367 15.53 0.00 18.03
N GLY A 368 16.78 0.42 18.26
CA GLY A 368 17.38 0.51 19.59
C GLY A 368 17.59 -0.82 20.33
N LEU A 369 17.66 -1.94 19.60
CA LEU A 369 17.99 -3.26 20.18
C LEU A 369 19.51 -3.48 20.17
N GLY A 370 20.04 -3.95 21.29
CA GLY A 370 21.44 -4.36 21.38
C GLY A 370 21.73 -5.68 20.65
N ASP A 371 23.00 -5.97 20.39
CA ASP A 371 23.44 -7.17 19.64
C ASP A 371 22.93 -8.49 20.24
N GLU A 372 22.91 -8.61 21.58
CA GLU A 372 22.36 -9.81 22.24
C GLU A 372 20.85 -9.98 22.04
N GLN A 373 20.10 -8.87 21.95
CA GLN A 373 18.66 -8.90 21.71
C GLN A 373 18.36 -9.21 20.25
N LEU A 374 19.12 -8.62 19.32
CA LEU A 374 19.03 -8.90 17.89
C LEU A 374 19.34 -10.37 17.57
N GLY A 375 20.30 -10.99 18.26
CA GLY A 375 20.57 -12.42 18.13
C GLY A 375 19.39 -13.31 18.55
N LYS A 376 18.54 -12.86 19.49
CA LYS A 376 17.33 -13.59 19.92
C LYS A 376 16.15 -13.43 18.96
N GLU A 377 16.12 -12.35 18.17
CA GLU A 377 15.10 -12.16 17.13
C GLU A 377 15.30 -13.12 15.95
N MET A 378 16.53 -13.62 15.75
CA MET A 378 16.82 -14.62 14.72
C MET A 378 16.47 -16.03 15.20
N ARG A 379 15.85 -16.82 14.33
CA ARG A 379 15.44 -18.19 14.63
C ARG A 379 16.67 -19.09 14.78
N SER A 380 16.61 -20.02 15.73
CA SER A 380 17.71 -20.98 15.96
C SER A 380 17.78 -22.07 14.89
N ASN A 381 16.70 -22.28 14.13
CA ASN A 381 16.59 -23.27 13.05
C ASN A 381 16.59 -22.65 11.65
N SER A 382 17.23 -21.48 11.49
CA SER A 382 17.45 -20.82 10.21
C SER A 382 18.94 -20.59 9.94
N GLN A 383 19.28 -20.46 8.66
CA GLN A 383 20.56 -19.89 8.26
C GLN A 383 20.54 -18.39 8.56
N ASN A 384 21.40 -17.97 9.48
CA ASN A 384 21.42 -16.62 10.02
C ASN A 384 22.52 -15.80 9.34
N TRP A 385 22.14 -14.77 8.61
CA TRP A 385 23.04 -13.86 7.89
C TRP A 385 22.94 -12.47 8.47
N VAL A 386 24.08 -11.80 8.65
CA VAL A 386 24.11 -10.45 9.23
C VAL A 386 24.92 -9.50 8.35
N PHE A 387 24.22 -8.53 7.80
CA PHE A 387 24.71 -7.42 7.02
C PHE A 387 24.95 -6.22 7.93
N SER A 388 26.21 -5.88 8.16
CA SER A 388 26.59 -4.80 9.08
C SER A 388 28.02 -4.34 8.86
N ARG A 389 28.35 -3.12 9.31
CA ARG A 389 29.71 -2.58 9.21
C ARG A 389 30.72 -3.36 10.06
N GLN A 390 30.31 -3.78 11.26
CA GLN A 390 31.15 -4.50 12.22
C GLN A 390 30.64 -5.93 12.40
N LYS A 391 31.54 -6.89 12.55
CA LYS A 391 31.17 -8.30 12.71
C LYS A 391 30.39 -8.50 14.02
N PRO A 392 29.11 -8.90 13.96
CA PRO A 392 28.38 -9.29 15.15
C PRO A 392 28.92 -10.62 15.65
N GLY A 393 28.87 -10.86 16.96
CA GLY A 393 29.29 -12.14 17.55
C GLY A 393 28.41 -13.34 17.20
N TYR A 394 27.50 -13.22 16.23
CA TYR A 394 26.52 -14.22 15.83
C TYR A 394 26.23 -14.14 14.32
N GLY A 395 25.79 -15.26 13.74
CA GLY A 395 25.46 -15.38 12.31
C GLY A 395 26.66 -15.29 11.35
N VAL A 396 26.41 -15.50 10.07
CA VAL A 396 27.40 -15.32 9.01
C VAL A 396 27.44 -13.84 8.61
N HIS A 397 28.60 -13.22 8.83
CA HIS A 397 28.77 -11.78 8.63
C HIS A 397 29.07 -11.42 7.18
N VAL A 398 28.40 -10.40 6.66
CA VAL A 398 28.70 -9.73 5.41
C VAL A 398 28.88 -8.23 5.66
N SER A 399 30.08 -7.72 5.40
CA SER A 399 30.40 -6.32 5.64
C SER A 399 29.64 -5.40 4.67
N VAL A 400 28.73 -4.60 5.17
CA VAL A 400 28.04 -3.55 4.39
C VAL A 400 27.89 -2.31 5.26
N ASP A 401 28.08 -1.14 4.67
CA ASP A 401 27.90 0.14 5.34
C ASP A 401 27.13 1.08 4.42
N PHE A 402 26.06 1.68 4.93
CA PHE A 402 25.31 2.67 4.17
C PHE A 402 26.13 3.98 4.13
N PRO A 403 26.31 4.61 2.96
CA PRO A 403 27.10 5.83 2.86
C PRO A 403 26.37 7.01 3.54
N GLN A 404 27.02 7.62 4.52
CA GLN A 404 26.48 8.70 5.36
C GLN A 404 27.42 9.91 5.41
N THR A 405 28.04 10.25 4.28
CA THR A 405 29.01 11.36 4.18
C THR A 405 28.43 12.52 3.38
N ASP A 406 28.90 13.73 3.67
CA ASP A 406 28.53 14.93 2.90
C ASP A 406 28.92 14.81 1.43
N ASP A 407 30.07 14.18 1.15
CA ASP A 407 30.51 13.89 -0.22
C ASP A 407 29.48 13.03 -0.97
N PHE A 408 28.89 12.03 -0.30
CA PHE A 408 27.84 11.21 -0.89
C PHE A 408 26.56 12.01 -1.11
N ALA A 409 26.16 12.85 -0.15
CA ALA A 409 25.00 13.73 -0.30
C ALA A 409 25.14 14.77 -1.42
N ALA A 410 26.37 15.20 -1.72
CA ALA A 410 26.68 16.17 -2.77
C ALA A 410 26.63 15.58 -4.19
N LEU A 411 26.64 14.25 -4.33
CA LEU A 411 26.50 13.58 -5.63
C LEU A 411 25.14 13.85 -6.28
N ASN A 412 25.08 13.69 -7.60
CA ASN A 412 23.80 13.73 -8.30
C ASN A 412 22.93 12.50 -7.92
N GLN A 413 21.63 12.61 -8.15
CA GLN A 413 20.68 11.57 -7.72
C GLN A 413 20.98 10.21 -8.38
N ASP A 414 21.27 10.19 -9.68
CA ASP A 414 21.58 8.95 -10.43
C ASP A 414 22.84 8.24 -9.89
N GLU A 415 23.88 9.00 -9.52
CA GLU A 415 25.10 8.47 -8.91
C GLU A 415 24.84 7.91 -7.52
N GLN A 416 24.04 8.60 -6.70
CA GLN A 416 23.60 8.08 -5.39
C GLN A 416 22.88 6.74 -5.55
N GLU A 417 21.91 6.68 -6.46
CA GLU A 417 21.12 5.47 -6.74
C GLU A 417 21.98 4.33 -7.28
N LYS A 418 22.95 4.62 -8.16
CA LYS A 418 23.89 3.65 -8.70
C LYS A 418 24.81 3.07 -7.63
N ILE A 419 25.35 3.91 -6.75
CA ILE A 419 26.19 3.47 -5.62
C ILE A 419 25.39 2.55 -4.70
N LEU A 420 24.18 2.97 -4.33
CA LEU A 420 23.30 2.21 -3.45
C LEU A 420 22.87 0.86 -4.06
N GLY A 421 22.52 0.81 -5.34
CA GLY A 421 22.20 -0.45 -6.03
C GLY A 421 23.41 -1.38 -6.17
N SER A 422 24.59 -0.83 -6.49
CA SER A 422 25.85 -1.59 -6.56
C SER A 422 26.24 -2.17 -5.19
N LEU A 423 25.97 -1.44 -4.11
CA LEU A 423 26.18 -1.89 -2.74
C LEU A 423 25.29 -3.09 -2.39
N ILE A 424 24.02 -3.10 -2.82
CA ILE A 424 23.12 -4.25 -2.65
C ILE A 424 23.67 -5.46 -3.40
N ASN A 425 23.96 -5.30 -4.69
CA ASN A 425 24.42 -6.42 -5.52
C ASN A 425 25.71 -7.05 -5.00
N SER A 426 26.72 -6.22 -4.69
CA SER A 426 28.01 -6.69 -4.17
C SER A 426 27.89 -7.35 -2.79
N SER A 427 26.89 -6.96 -1.99
CA SER A 427 26.63 -7.57 -0.68
C SER A 427 25.96 -8.93 -0.83
N ILE A 428 24.97 -9.05 -1.71
CA ILE A 428 24.31 -10.33 -2.01
C ILE A 428 25.28 -11.30 -2.70
N GLU A 429 26.12 -10.82 -3.62
CA GLU A 429 27.14 -11.64 -4.26
C GLU A 429 28.12 -12.25 -3.24
N ARG A 430 28.54 -11.46 -2.25
CA ARG A 430 29.38 -11.95 -1.15
C ARG A 430 28.66 -12.96 -0.27
N MET A 431 27.37 -12.77 -0.01
CA MET A 431 26.56 -13.75 0.71
C MET A 431 26.50 -15.08 -0.05
N VAL A 432 26.20 -15.06 -1.35
CA VAL A 432 26.12 -16.27 -2.18
C VAL A 432 27.47 -16.99 -2.25
N LYS A 433 28.57 -16.26 -2.51
CA LYS A 433 29.93 -16.83 -2.53
C LYS A 433 30.36 -17.40 -1.17
N ASN A 434 29.98 -16.76 -0.07
CA ASN A 434 30.31 -17.27 1.27
C ASN A 434 29.49 -18.51 1.62
N ALA A 435 28.23 -18.59 1.17
CA ALA A 435 27.41 -19.79 1.32
C ALA A 435 28.07 -20.98 0.61
N ASP A 436 28.67 -20.75 -0.56
CA ASP A 436 29.41 -21.77 -1.32
C ASP A 436 30.68 -22.29 -0.61
N SER A 437 31.26 -21.51 0.32
CA SER A 437 32.48 -21.88 1.04
C SER A 437 32.25 -22.69 2.32
N GLN A 438 30.99 -22.78 2.78
CA GLN A 438 30.61 -23.51 4.00
C GLN A 438 29.89 -24.85 3.74
N ALA A 439 29.60 -25.17 2.48
CA ALA A 439 29.09 -26.45 2.01
C ALA A 439 30.23 -27.36 1.52
#